data_AF-A0A7S2AAL5-F1
#
_entry.id   AF-A0A7S2AAL5-F1
#
_cell.length_a   1.000
_cell.length_b   1.000
_cell.length_c   1.000
_cell.angle_alpha   90.00
_cell.angle_beta   90.00
_cell.angle_gamma   90.00
#
_symmetry.space_group_name_H-M   'P 1'
#
loop_
_entity.id
_entity.type
_entity.pdbx_description
1 polymer ?
#
loop_
_entity_poly.entity_id
_entity_poly.type
_entity_poly.pdbx_seq_one_letter_code
_entity_poly.pdbx_strand_id
1 'polypeptide(L)'
;MRIHRLLFLHGVLTVGLGAAFQVTQYNSKYSSPSKLLSAAGDVLVGGSEFVDDGDDDDDLALSPMQVKFLRKEAGKRKARRKLHRLSVPTDESSGPFTEETLSAISGLLDVNELVEVRGISLTSKKKAFQVSEDLAATLSHVMEKDVFVIDRSGFKAIMYCQGEDDLPGKIKLRTSVGQKNVWKAKPKPPRDNRGQIIPDWKDDIES
;
A
#
# COMPACT_ATOMS: atom_id res chain seq x y z
N MET A 1 -3.91 -12.13 73.24
CA MET A 1 -3.95 -11.55 71.88
C MET A 1 -2.87 -12.22 71.04
N ARG A 2 -3.24 -13.12 70.12
CA ARG A 2 -2.32 -13.81 69.21
C ARG A 2 -2.67 -13.38 67.78
N ILE A 3 -1.73 -12.76 67.09
CA ILE A 3 -1.87 -12.29 65.71
C ILE A 3 -1.24 -13.34 64.80
N HIS A 4 -2.06 -14.04 64.01
CA HIS A 4 -1.59 -14.95 62.97
C HIS A 4 -1.12 -14.16 61.74
N ARG A 5 0.15 -14.34 61.36
CA ARG A 5 0.67 -13.98 60.03
C ARG A 5 0.36 -15.12 59.06
N LEU A 6 -0.46 -14.85 58.05
CA LEU A 6 -0.64 -15.71 56.89
C LEU A 6 0.30 -15.21 55.78
N LEU A 7 1.30 -16.01 55.42
CA LEU A 7 2.14 -15.83 54.23
C LEU A 7 1.53 -16.69 53.12
N PHE A 8 0.94 -16.06 52.11
CA PHE A 8 0.57 -16.74 50.86
C PHE A 8 1.73 -16.61 49.86
N LEU A 9 2.47 -17.71 49.68
CA LEU A 9 3.28 -17.94 48.48
C LEU A 9 2.33 -18.28 47.32
N HIS A 10 2.36 -17.52 46.24
CA HIS A 10 1.82 -17.96 44.95
C HIS A 10 2.98 -18.24 44.00
N GLY A 11 3.09 -19.51 43.62
CA GLY A 11 4.04 -20.01 42.63
C GLY A 11 3.64 -19.59 41.22
N VAL A 12 4.63 -19.16 40.46
CA VAL A 12 4.53 -18.91 39.02
C VAL A 12 4.82 -20.22 38.30
N LEU A 13 3.84 -20.78 37.59
CA LEU A 13 4.02 -21.92 36.70
C LEU A 13 3.96 -21.42 35.25
N THR A 14 5.12 -21.28 34.62
CA THR A 14 5.26 -20.86 33.23
C THR A 14 5.27 -22.10 32.32
N VAL A 15 4.20 -22.36 31.59
CA VAL A 15 4.15 -23.41 30.56
C VAL A 15 4.54 -22.80 29.22
N GLY A 16 5.70 -23.17 28.70
CA GLY A 16 6.18 -22.78 27.37
C GLY A 16 5.49 -23.59 26.28
N LEU A 17 4.72 -22.92 25.42
CA LEU A 17 4.25 -23.47 24.15
C LEU A 17 5.21 -23.02 23.03
N GLY A 18 6.08 -23.93 22.59
CA GLY A 18 6.87 -23.76 21.38
C GLY A 18 6.05 -24.17 20.16
N ALA A 19 5.64 -23.21 19.33
CA ALA A 19 5.05 -23.48 18.02
C ALA A 19 6.13 -23.31 16.94
N ALA A 20 6.51 -24.43 16.32
CA ALA A 20 7.39 -24.47 15.16
C ALA A 20 6.66 -23.87 13.94
N PHE A 21 7.11 -22.70 13.49
CA PHE A 21 6.60 -22.05 12.29
C PHE A 21 7.42 -22.49 11.07
N GLN A 22 6.91 -23.46 10.31
CA GLN A 22 7.48 -23.82 9.01
C GLN A 22 7.06 -22.78 7.96
N VAL A 23 8.06 -22.11 7.38
CA VAL A 23 7.89 -21.17 6.27
C VAL A 23 7.81 -21.96 4.97
N THR A 24 6.61 -22.15 4.44
CA THR A 24 6.41 -22.68 3.09
C THR A 24 6.61 -21.55 2.09
N GLN A 25 7.76 -21.53 1.41
CA GLN A 25 8.01 -20.61 0.31
C GLN A 25 7.21 -21.04 -0.92
N TYR A 26 6.17 -20.28 -1.27
CA TYR A 26 5.44 -20.45 -2.53
C TYR A 26 6.15 -19.64 -3.62
N ASN A 27 6.81 -20.35 -4.52
CA ASN A 27 7.54 -19.79 -5.66
C ASN A 27 6.57 -19.65 -6.85
N SER A 28 5.92 -18.49 -7.00
CA SER A 28 5.06 -18.23 -8.17
C SER A 28 5.93 -17.90 -9.39
N LYS A 29 6.29 -18.92 -10.16
CA LYS A 29 6.89 -18.73 -11.48
C LYS A 29 5.85 -18.14 -12.43
N TYR A 30 6.20 -16.96 -12.93
CA TYR A 30 5.70 -16.27 -14.12
C TYR A 30 5.01 -17.21 -15.13
N SER A 31 3.68 -17.07 -15.23
CA SER A 31 2.90 -17.55 -16.37
C SER A 31 2.73 -16.35 -17.30
N SER A 32 3.58 -16.29 -18.31
CA SER A 32 3.41 -15.39 -19.45
C SER A 32 2.40 -16.02 -20.42
N PRO A 33 1.26 -15.40 -20.72
CA PRO A 33 0.47 -15.80 -21.87
C PRO A 33 1.13 -15.23 -23.13
N SER A 34 1.77 -16.12 -23.88
CA SER A 34 2.26 -15.87 -25.23
C SER A 34 1.10 -15.55 -26.16
N LYS A 35 1.30 -14.48 -26.91
CA LYS A 35 0.48 -13.98 -28.02
C LYS A 35 0.16 -15.08 -29.03
N LEU A 36 -1.11 -15.19 -29.42
CA LEU A 36 -1.52 -15.64 -30.75
C LEU A 36 -2.53 -14.62 -31.32
N LEU A 37 -2.04 -13.81 -32.27
CA LEU A 37 -2.80 -13.32 -33.43
C LEU A 37 -3.33 -14.54 -34.21
N SER A 38 -4.36 -14.54 -35.04
CA SER A 38 -5.22 -13.60 -35.77
C SER A 38 -6.55 -14.38 -36.01
N ALA A 39 -7.64 -13.96 -36.64
CA ALA A 39 -8.00 -12.96 -37.62
C ALA A 39 -9.53 -12.87 -37.64
N ALA A 40 -10.05 -11.78 -38.21
CA ALA A 40 -11.39 -11.57 -38.78
C ALA A 40 -12.14 -10.42 -38.11
N GLY A 41 -12.57 -9.45 -38.93
CA GLY A 41 -13.57 -8.47 -38.55
C GLY A 41 -13.25 -7.04 -38.96
N ASP A 42 -13.18 -6.83 -40.26
CA ASP A 42 -13.28 -5.52 -40.91
C ASP A 42 -14.65 -4.89 -40.58
N VAL A 43 -14.69 -3.78 -39.84
CA VAL A 43 -15.85 -2.87 -39.75
C VAL A 43 -15.35 -1.43 -39.57
N LEU A 44 -15.47 -0.67 -40.65
CA LEU A 44 -15.48 0.80 -40.72
C LEU A 44 -16.65 1.38 -39.95
N VAL A 45 -16.44 2.15 -38.87
CA VAL A 45 -17.36 3.24 -38.45
C VAL A 45 -16.59 4.30 -37.66
N GLY A 46 -16.69 5.55 -38.12
CA GLY A 46 -16.83 6.73 -37.26
C GLY A 46 -15.55 7.33 -36.68
N GLY A 47 -14.91 8.21 -37.46
CA GLY A 47 -14.03 9.24 -36.91
C GLY A 47 -14.83 10.19 -36.03
N SER A 48 -14.90 9.89 -34.74
CA SER A 48 -15.21 10.85 -33.70
C SER A 48 -13.92 11.61 -33.42
N GLU A 49 -13.90 12.91 -33.67
CA GLU A 49 -12.92 13.82 -33.07
C GLU A 49 -12.93 13.60 -31.56
N PHE A 50 -11.92 12.88 -31.06
CA PHE A 50 -11.59 12.85 -29.65
C PHE A 50 -11.03 14.24 -29.33
N VAL A 51 -11.89 15.09 -28.80
CA VAL A 51 -11.45 16.26 -28.03
C VAL A 51 -10.85 15.65 -26.76
N ASP A 52 -9.52 15.57 -26.75
CA ASP A 52 -8.71 15.28 -25.57
C ASP A 52 -8.84 16.51 -24.67
N ASP A 53 -9.96 16.60 -23.94
CA ASP A 53 -10.14 17.54 -22.83
C ASP A 53 -9.23 17.02 -21.73
N GLY A 54 -8.00 17.53 -21.71
CA GLY A 54 -6.98 17.23 -20.72
C GLY A 54 -7.43 17.73 -19.35
N ASP A 55 -8.29 16.95 -18.71
CA ASP A 55 -8.52 17.04 -17.27
C ASP A 55 -7.26 16.46 -16.60
N ASP A 56 -6.51 17.33 -15.94
CA ASP A 56 -5.34 17.02 -15.11
C ASP A 56 -5.73 16.21 -13.84
N ASP A 57 -6.50 15.13 -14.00
CA ASP A 57 -6.87 14.18 -12.93
C ASP A 57 -5.67 13.28 -12.52
N ASP A 58 -4.49 13.46 -13.14
CA ASP A 58 -3.27 12.71 -12.86
C ASP A 58 -2.70 13.00 -11.44
N ASP A 59 -3.19 14.03 -10.74
CA ASP A 59 -2.72 14.38 -9.39
C ASP A 59 -3.29 13.50 -8.26
N LEU A 60 -4.32 12.69 -8.54
CA LEU A 60 -4.97 11.87 -7.51
C LEU A 60 -4.39 10.45 -7.40
N ALA A 61 -3.48 10.04 -8.28
CA ALA A 61 -2.93 8.69 -8.26
C ALA A 61 -1.66 8.58 -7.38
N LEU A 62 -1.70 7.74 -6.34
CA LEU A 62 -0.49 7.41 -5.57
C LEU A 62 0.56 6.73 -6.47
N SER A 63 1.76 7.33 -6.52
CA SER A 63 2.91 6.75 -7.21
C SER A 63 3.24 5.35 -6.65
N PRO A 64 3.70 4.39 -7.47
CA PRO A 64 4.12 3.07 -7.00
C PRO A 64 5.14 3.12 -5.85
N MET A 65 6.00 4.15 -5.82
CA MET A 65 6.96 4.36 -4.74
C MET A 65 6.28 4.77 -3.42
N GLN A 66 5.26 5.63 -3.49
CA GLN A 66 4.44 6.03 -2.34
C GLN A 66 3.65 4.84 -1.81
N VAL A 67 3.01 4.04 -2.67
CA VAL A 67 2.32 2.81 -2.25
C VAL A 67 3.29 1.85 -1.55
N LYS A 68 4.49 1.64 -2.10
CA LYS A 68 5.52 0.81 -1.46
C LYS A 68 5.95 1.36 -0.10
N PHE A 69 6.06 2.67 0.04
CA PHE A 69 6.37 3.33 1.30
C PHE A 69 5.23 3.14 2.33
N LEU A 70 3.99 3.37 1.92
CA LEU A 70 2.79 3.18 2.74
C LEU A 70 2.67 1.72 3.23
N ARG A 71 2.92 0.73 2.37
CA ARG A 71 2.98 -0.69 2.78
C ARG A 71 4.02 -0.93 3.88
N LYS A 72 5.21 -0.36 3.74
CA LYS A 72 6.26 -0.49 4.77
C LYS A 72 5.83 0.19 6.07
N GLU A 73 5.23 1.37 5.99
CA GLU A 73 4.78 2.11 7.16
C GLU A 73 3.64 1.39 7.88
N ALA A 74 2.66 0.86 7.15
CA ALA A 74 1.63 -0.03 7.68
C ALA A 74 2.25 -1.26 8.38
N GLY A 75 3.27 -1.87 7.79
CA GLY A 75 4.04 -2.95 8.39
C GLY A 75 4.70 -2.55 9.72
N LYS A 76 5.32 -1.37 9.80
CA LYS A 76 5.92 -0.85 11.05
C LYS A 76 4.86 -0.59 12.11
N ARG A 77 3.76 0.09 11.76
CA ARG A 77 2.64 0.37 12.68
C ARG A 77 2.03 -0.93 13.20
N LYS A 78 1.87 -1.93 12.34
CA LYS A 78 1.38 -3.27 12.71
C LYS A 78 2.33 -3.98 13.67
N ALA A 79 3.63 -3.97 13.42
CA ALA A 79 4.64 -4.57 14.30
C ALA A 79 4.66 -3.91 15.69
N ARG A 80 4.45 -2.58 15.73
CA ARG A 80 4.36 -1.78 16.96
C ARG A 80 2.98 -1.80 17.63
N ARG A 81 2.01 -2.55 17.09
CA ARG A 81 0.60 -2.59 17.55
C ARG A 81 -0.08 -1.20 17.56
N LYS A 82 0.33 -0.31 16.66
CA LYS A 82 -0.23 1.04 16.45
C LYS A 82 -1.12 1.15 15.21
N LEU A 83 -1.26 0.07 14.43
CA LEU A 83 -2.17 0.06 13.28
C LEU A 83 -3.58 -0.25 13.78
N HIS A 84 -4.49 0.70 13.62
CA HIS A 84 -5.90 0.54 13.98
C HIS A 84 -6.55 -0.50 13.08
N ARG A 85 -7.40 -1.32 13.70
CA ARG A 85 -8.08 -2.44 13.04
C ARG A 85 -9.57 -2.32 13.29
N LEU A 86 -10.34 -2.40 12.23
CA LEU A 86 -11.79 -2.49 12.28
C LEU A 86 -12.22 -3.79 11.63
N SER A 87 -13.18 -4.48 12.23
CA SER A 87 -13.78 -5.68 11.65
C SER A 87 -15.20 -5.36 11.21
N VAL A 88 -15.46 -5.54 9.93
CA VAL A 88 -16.81 -5.39 9.35
C VAL A 88 -17.69 -6.54 9.86
N PRO A 89 -18.97 -6.27 10.17
CA PRO A 89 -19.96 -7.30 10.46
C PRO A 89 -20.03 -8.37 9.35
N THR A 90 -20.35 -9.62 9.72
CA THR A 90 -20.31 -10.74 8.76
C THR A 90 -21.37 -10.64 7.67
N ASP A 91 -22.52 -10.08 8.02
CA ASP A 91 -23.67 -9.75 7.21
C ASP A 91 -23.35 -8.71 6.13
N GLU A 92 -22.46 -7.76 6.41
CA GLU A 92 -22.04 -6.70 5.47
C GLU A 92 -20.75 -7.03 4.71
N SER A 93 -20.20 -8.24 4.88
CA SER A 93 -18.87 -8.58 4.38
C SER A 93 -18.65 -8.40 2.88
N SER A 94 -19.70 -8.50 2.07
CA SER A 94 -19.62 -8.35 0.60
C SER A 94 -20.31 -7.09 0.07
N GLY A 95 -20.73 -6.20 0.97
CA GLY A 95 -21.56 -5.05 0.66
C GLY A 95 -23.05 -5.39 0.43
N PRO A 96 -23.93 -4.37 0.38
CA PRO A 96 -23.66 -2.96 0.66
C PRO A 96 -23.31 -2.73 2.15
N PHE A 97 -22.43 -1.76 2.42
CA PHE A 97 -22.01 -1.42 3.78
C PHE A 97 -23.00 -0.44 4.40
N THR A 98 -23.31 -0.61 5.68
CA THR A 98 -24.17 0.35 6.39
C THR A 98 -23.45 1.66 6.66
N GLU A 99 -24.23 2.71 6.86
CA GLU A 99 -23.72 4.03 7.24
C GLU A 99 -22.93 3.98 8.55
N GLU A 100 -23.33 3.12 9.50
CA GLU A 100 -22.59 2.90 10.75
C GLU A 100 -21.18 2.37 10.50
N THR A 101 -21.04 1.35 9.64
CA THR A 101 -19.74 0.78 9.26
C THR A 101 -18.88 1.82 8.53
N LEU A 102 -19.47 2.57 7.59
CA LEU A 102 -18.77 3.61 6.83
C LEU A 102 -18.29 4.74 7.75
N SER A 103 -19.15 5.22 8.65
CA SER A 103 -18.83 6.26 9.64
C SER A 103 -17.73 5.81 10.61
N ALA A 104 -17.76 4.55 11.04
CA ALA A 104 -16.72 4.00 11.91
C ALA A 104 -15.35 3.92 11.20
N ILE A 105 -15.33 3.57 9.90
CA ILE A 105 -14.09 3.53 9.13
C ILE A 105 -13.59 4.96 8.84
N SER A 106 -14.47 5.88 8.42
CA SER A 106 -14.09 7.26 8.11
C SER A 106 -13.51 7.97 9.34
N GLY A 107 -14.17 7.86 10.50
CA GLY A 107 -13.67 8.44 11.74
C GLY A 107 -12.31 7.89 12.17
N LEU A 108 -12.01 6.61 11.88
CA LEU A 108 -10.69 6.05 12.12
C LEU A 108 -9.63 6.55 11.13
N LEU A 109 -10.02 6.75 9.86
CA LEU A 109 -9.14 7.25 8.81
C LEU A 109 -8.76 8.72 9.04
N ASP A 110 -9.70 9.56 9.47
CA ASP A 110 -9.43 10.97 9.79
C ASP A 110 -8.38 11.12 10.90
N VAL A 111 -8.38 10.23 11.89
CA VAL A 111 -7.44 10.31 13.02
C VAL A 111 -6.09 9.65 12.71
N ASN A 112 -6.10 8.52 11.98
CA ASN A 112 -4.92 7.65 11.90
C ASN A 112 -4.26 7.58 10.52
N GLU A 113 -4.87 8.12 9.47
CA GLU A 113 -4.48 8.01 8.05
C GLU A 113 -4.41 6.57 7.48
N LEU A 114 -4.07 5.56 8.29
CA LEU A 114 -3.98 4.15 7.91
C LEU A 114 -4.84 3.28 8.82
N VAL A 115 -5.72 2.49 8.21
CA VAL A 115 -6.61 1.56 8.90
C VAL A 115 -6.60 0.20 8.22
N GLU A 116 -6.54 -0.88 9.02
CA GLU A 116 -6.73 -2.25 8.55
C GLU A 116 -8.21 -2.64 8.72
N VAL A 117 -8.92 -2.76 7.61
CA VAL A 117 -10.32 -3.23 7.57
C VAL A 117 -10.32 -4.74 7.35
N ARG A 118 -11.00 -5.47 8.23
CA ARG A 118 -11.13 -6.93 8.21
C ARG A 118 -12.55 -7.36 7.90
N GLY A 119 -12.71 -8.58 7.40
CA GLY A 119 -14.03 -9.13 7.09
C GLY A 119 -14.48 -8.84 5.67
N ILE A 120 -13.58 -8.40 4.79
CA ILE A 120 -13.92 -8.10 3.39
C ILE A 120 -14.05 -9.40 2.61
N SER A 121 -15.26 -9.66 2.11
CA SER A 121 -15.69 -10.82 1.32
C SER A 121 -15.27 -12.16 1.92
N LEU A 122 -15.78 -12.48 3.12
CA LEU A 122 -15.47 -13.71 3.86
C LEU A 122 -15.69 -15.00 3.05
N THR A 123 -16.61 -14.97 2.08
CA THR A 123 -16.95 -16.10 1.23
C THR A 123 -15.94 -16.31 0.09
N SER A 124 -15.32 -15.23 -0.43
CA SER A 124 -14.48 -15.32 -1.63
C SER A 124 -13.34 -14.31 -1.66
N LYS A 125 -12.12 -14.83 -1.57
CA LYS A 125 -10.89 -14.04 -1.76
C LYS A 125 -10.81 -13.38 -3.14
N LYS A 126 -11.43 -13.97 -4.17
CA LYS A 126 -11.46 -13.39 -5.51
C LYS A 126 -12.26 -12.09 -5.54
N LYS A 127 -13.37 -12.05 -4.78
CA LYS A 127 -14.23 -10.87 -4.67
C LYS A 127 -13.69 -9.82 -3.70
N ALA A 128 -12.83 -10.21 -2.75
CA ALA A 128 -12.22 -9.27 -1.81
C ALA A 128 -11.49 -8.10 -2.49
N PHE A 129 -10.92 -8.32 -3.68
CA PHE A 129 -10.34 -7.24 -4.49
C PHE A 129 -11.39 -6.18 -4.83
N GLN A 130 -12.45 -6.59 -5.53
CA GLN A 130 -13.50 -5.70 -6.01
C GLN A 130 -14.22 -5.02 -4.85
N VAL A 131 -14.65 -5.79 -3.85
CA VAL A 131 -15.35 -5.27 -2.67
C VAL A 131 -14.50 -4.25 -1.91
N SER A 132 -13.18 -4.43 -1.84
CA SER A 132 -12.30 -3.44 -1.19
C SER A 132 -12.16 -2.13 -1.98
N GLU A 133 -12.18 -2.19 -3.32
CA GLU A 133 -12.15 -1.00 -4.16
C GLU A 133 -13.50 -0.28 -4.11
N ASP A 134 -14.62 -1.01 -4.17
CA ASP A 134 -15.97 -0.45 -4.03
C ASP A 134 -16.16 0.23 -2.67
N LEU A 135 -15.66 -0.39 -1.59
CA LEU A 135 -15.64 0.21 -0.25
C LEU A 135 -14.79 1.48 -0.22
N ALA A 136 -13.59 1.48 -0.81
CA ALA A 136 -12.74 2.65 -0.86
C ALA A 136 -13.40 3.79 -1.65
N ALA A 137 -13.98 3.51 -2.82
CA ALA A 137 -14.72 4.49 -3.62
C ALA A 137 -15.91 5.08 -2.85
N THR A 138 -16.66 4.24 -2.14
CA THR A 138 -17.78 4.70 -1.29
C THR A 138 -17.28 5.62 -0.17
N LEU A 139 -16.19 5.23 0.51
CA LEU A 139 -15.57 6.06 1.54
C LEU A 139 -15.04 7.38 0.99
N SER A 140 -14.45 7.37 -0.21
CA SER A 140 -13.97 8.61 -0.85
C SER A 140 -15.12 9.58 -1.09
N HIS A 141 -16.28 9.07 -1.53
CA HIS A 141 -17.48 9.88 -1.71
C HIS A 141 -18.02 10.43 -0.38
N VAL A 142 -18.08 9.60 0.66
CA VAL A 142 -18.59 10.00 1.99
C VAL A 142 -17.68 11.00 2.69
N MET A 143 -16.37 10.85 2.55
CA MET A 143 -15.38 11.70 3.21
C MET A 143 -15.01 12.95 2.41
N GLU A 144 -15.41 13.04 1.14
CA GLU A 144 -14.95 14.05 0.19
C GLU A 144 -13.40 14.15 0.13
N LYS A 145 -12.73 13.00 0.30
CA LYS A 145 -11.27 12.85 0.33
C LYS A 145 -10.87 11.57 -0.37
N ASP A 146 -9.69 11.53 -0.95
CA ASP A 146 -9.21 10.31 -1.60
C ASP A 146 -8.83 9.22 -0.58
N VAL A 147 -9.47 8.06 -0.74
CA VAL A 147 -9.17 6.85 0.03
C VAL A 147 -8.57 5.80 -0.91
N PHE A 148 -7.37 5.32 -0.57
CA PHE A 148 -6.61 4.37 -1.37
C PHE A 148 -6.47 3.01 -0.71
N VAL A 149 -6.65 1.94 -1.49
CA VAL A 149 -6.34 0.57 -1.05
C VAL A 149 -4.85 0.29 -1.25
N ILE A 150 -4.08 0.30 -0.16
CA ILE A 150 -2.63 0.14 -0.19
C ILE A 150 -2.21 -1.32 -0.28
N ASP A 151 -2.82 -2.17 0.55
CA ASP A 151 -2.48 -3.59 0.63
C ASP A 151 -3.72 -4.45 0.85
N ARG A 152 -3.67 -5.67 0.32
CA ARG A 152 -4.74 -6.66 0.41
C ARG A 152 -4.14 -8.01 0.75
N SER A 153 -4.67 -8.64 1.78
CA SER A 153 -4.10 -9.90 2.27
C SER A 153 -5.20 -10.79 2.84
N GLY A 154 -5.73 -11.69 2.01
CA GLY A 154 -6.86 -12.54 2.37
C GLY A 154 -8.15 -11.72 2.43
N PHE A 155 -8.82 -11.72 3.59
CA PHE A 155 -10.10 -11.02 3.83
C PHE A 155 -9.93 -9.70 4.56
N LYS A 156 -8.79 -9.03 4.34
CA LYS A 156 -8.48 -7.73 4.92
C LYS A 156 -7.84 -6.83 3.88
N ALA A 157 -8.15 -5.55 3.99
CA ALA A 157 -7.54 -4.48 3.23
C ALA A 157 -6.93 -3.46 4.19
N ILE A 158 -5.83 -2.83 3.76
CA ILE A 158 -5.26 -1.68 4.44
C ILE A 158 -5.56 -0.47 3.57
N MET A 159 -6.31 0.46 4.13
CA MET A 159 -6.73 1.69 3.46
C MET A 159 -5.91 2.86 4.00
N TYR A 160 -5.66 3.82 3.11
CA TYR A 160 -4.96 5.06 3.41
C TYR A 160 -5.85 6.24 3.00
N CYS A 161 -5.93 7.24 3.85
CA CYS A 161 -6.49 8.55 3.54
C CYS A 161 -5.50 9.62 4.02
N GLN A 162 -5.32 10.68 3.23
CA GLN A 162 -4.44 11.77 3.60
C GLN A 162 -5.07 12.59 4.74
N GLY A 163 -4.36 12.68 5.87
CA GLY A 163 -4.80 13.47 7.01
C GLY A 163 -4.44 14.95 6.88
N GLU A 164 -4.98 15.76 7.78
CA GLU A 164 -4.63 17.18 7.92
C GLU A 164 -3.17 17.37 8.35
N ASP A 165 -2.57 18.52 8.05
CA ASP A 165 -1.13 18.78 8.29
C ASP A 165 -0.72 18.77 9.75
N ASP A 166 -1.65 19.02 10.67
CA ASP A 166 -1.37 19.20 12.10
C ASP A 166 -1.42 17.90 12.93
N LEU A 167 -1.68 16.74 12.31
CA LEU A 167 -1.80 15.48 13.04
C LEU A 167 -0.44 14.91 13.51
N PRO A 168 -0.27 14.58 14.80
CA PRO A 168 0.97 13.98 15.30
C PRO A 168 1.14 12.56 14.76
N GLY A 169 2.26 12.30 14.07
CA GLY A 169 2.55 11.00 13.46
C GLY A 169 2.07 10.85 12.01
N LYS A 170 1.72 11.98 11.38
CA LYS A 170 1.42 12.10 9.95
C LYS A 170 2.46 11.44 9.06
N ILE A 171 1.98 10.75 8.04
CA ILE A 171 2.76 10.11 7.01
C ILE A 171 3.14 11.16 5.96
N LYS A 172 4.40 11.58 5.97
CA LYS A 172 4.94 12.47 4.92
C LYS A 172 5.31 11.66 3.69
N LEU A 173 4.43 11.67 2.68
CA LEU A 173 4.72 11.11 1.36
C LEU A 173 5.75 11.99 0.65
N ARG A 174 6.99 11.50 0.51
CA ARG A 174 8.00 12.18 -0.29
C ARG A 174 7.82 11.79 -1.76
N THR A 175 7.50 12.75 -2.61
CA THR A 175 7.62 12.59 -4.06
C THR A 175 9.09 12.67 -4.44
N SER A 176 9.58 11.72 -5.24
CA SER A 176 10.96 11.73 -5.74
C SER A 176 11.15 12.61 -6.98
N VAL A 177 10.05 13.16 -7.50
CA VAL A 177 10.07 14.02 -8.69
C VAL A 177 10.86 15.28 -8.34
N GLY A 178 12.03 15.45 -8.98
CA GLY A 178 12.93 16.59 -8.74
C GLY A 178 14.05 16.38 -7.70
N GLN A 179 14.20 15.19 -7.10
CA GLN A 179 15.36 14.91 -6.24
C GLN A 179 16.66 15.00 -7.06
N LYS A 180 17.49 16.02 -6.80
CA LYS A 180 18.84 16.21 -7.39
C LYS A 180 19.82 15.05 -7.11
N ASN A 181 19.44 14.08 -6.27
CA ASN A 181 20.20 12.88 -5.93
C ASN A 181 19.94 11.69 -6.87
N VAL A 182 19.58 11.96 -8.14
CA VAL A 182 19.76 10.93 -9.16
C VAL A 182 21.26 10.74 -9.30
N TRP A 183 21.77 9.56 -8.94
CA TRP A 183 23.15 9.18 -9.21
C TRP A 183 23.39 9.32 -10.70
N LYS A 184 23.96 10.45 -11.12
CA LYS A 184 24.39 10.63 -12.51
C LYS A 184 25.57 9.70 -12.70
N ALA A 185 25.48 8.82 -13.69
CA ALA A 185 26.62 8.01 -14.08
C ALA A 185 27.78 8.96 -14.35
N LYS A 186 28.93 8.71 -13.71
CA LYS A 186 30.14 9.48 -14.03
C LYS A 186 30.39 9.33 -15.54
N PRO A 187 30.63 10.43 -16.27
CA PRO A 187 30.94 10.33 -17.69
C PRO A 187 32.13 9.37 -17.87
N LYS A 188 32.06 8.50 -18.88
CA LYS A 188 33.16 7.59 -19.18
C LYS A 188 34.34 8.43 -19.71
N PRO A 189 35.59 8.13 -19.32
CA PRO A 189 36.75 8.81 -19.87
C PRO A 189 36.79 8.66 -21.40
N PRO A 190 37.10 9.72 -22.16
CA PRO A 190 37.36 9.60 -23.58
C PRO A 190 38.58 8.68 -23.81
N ARG A 191 38.52 7.93 -24.91
CA ARG A 191 39.55 6.96 -25.29
C ARG A 191 40.16 7.34 -26.63
N ASP A 192 41.45 7.06 -26.78
CA ASP A 192 42.15 7.23 -28.05
C ASP A 192 41.79 6.10 -29.05
N ASN A 193 42.33 6.20 -30.27
CA ASN A 193 42.15 5.20 -31.32
C ASN A 193 42.74 3.80 -30.98
N ARG A 194 43.49 3.69 -29.87
CA ARG A 194 44.07 2.45 -29.34
C ARG A 194 43.29 1.93 -28.13
N GLY A 195 42.21 2.62 -27.73
CA GLY A 195 41.36 2.26 -26.60
C GLY A 195 41.90 2.66 -25.23
N GLN A 196 43.00 3.42 -25.17
CA GLN A 196 43.61 3.92 -23.94
C GLN A 196 42.90 5.20 -23.46
N ILE A 197 42.86 5.41 -22.14
CA ILE A 197 42.29 6.63 -21.54
C ILE A 197 43.23 7.79 -21.82
N ILE A 198 42.70 8.91 -22.32
CA ILE A 198 43.47 10.12 -22.56
C ILE A 198 43.89 10.71 -21.20
N PRO A 199 45.19 10.79 -20.86
CA PRO A 199 45.63 11.50 -19.66
C PRO A 199 45.19 12.97 -19.81
N ASP A 200 44.63 13.56 -18.74
CA ASP A 200 44.14 14.95 -18.65
C ASP A 200 42.66 15.23 -19.03
N TRP A 201 41.86 14.20 -19.37
CA TRP A 201 40.43 14.40 -19.69
C TRP A 201 39.53 14.96 -18.57
N LYS A 202 40.04 15.04 -17.33
CA LYS A 202 39.25 15.47 -16.17
C LYS A 202 39.17 17.00 -16.05
N ASP A 203 40.16 17.70 -16.59
CA ASP A 203 40.26 19.15 -16.43
C ASP A 203 39.24 19.89 -17.31
N ASP A 204 38.77 19.26 -18.39
CA ASP A 204 37.76 19.81 -19.33
C ASP A 204 36.30 19.69 -18.83
N ILE A 205 36.05 18.95 -17.75
CA ILE A 205 34.69 18.69 -17.24
C ILE A 205 34.31 19.66 -16.11
N GLU A 206 35.30 20.27 -15.45
CA GLU A 206 35.10 21.16 -14.29
C GLU A 206 35.23 22.67 -14.64
N SER A 207 35.46 23.01 -15.90
CA SER A 207 35.45 24.38 -16.47
C SER A 207 34.12 24.71 -17.16
#